data_AF-A0A833FRX1-F1
#
_entry.id   AF-A0A833FRX1-F1
#
_cell.length_a   1.000
_cell.length_b   1.000
_cell.length_c   1.000
_cell.angle_alpha   90.00
_cell.angle_beta   90.00
_cell.angle_gamma   90.00
#
_symmetry.space_group_name_H-M   'P 1'
#
loop_
_entity.id
_entity.type
_entity.pdbx_description
1 polymer ?
#
loop_
_entity_poly.entity_id
_entity_poly.type
_entity_poly.pdbx_seq_one_letter_code
_entity_poly.pdbx_strand_id
1 'polypeptide(L)'
;TWCPVCIKKMGSFHRFTEKFEAAGGTVLNISQDKSIGPVRAYYARSGFHFPVYLDTTGHLLDALNGTGLPTTIFIDSSGQEVGRIRGGFDWDSPEATALVQKYFGLTLTN
;
A
#
# COMPACT_ATOMS: atom_id res chain seq x y z
N THR A 1 -11.52 -5.44 -0.36
CA THR A 1 -12.18 -4.92 -1.58
C THR A 1 -13.53 -4.29 -1.29
N TRP A 2 -13.83 -3.98 -0.02
CA TRP A 2 -15.10 -3.42 0.43
C TRP A 2 -14.95 -2.04 1.08
N CYS A 3 -13.74 -1.68 1.50
CA CYS A 3 -13.40 -0.38 2.08
C CYS A 3 -13.51 0.73 1.01
N PRO A 4 -14.44 1.69 1.14
CA PRO A 4 -14.69 2.70 0.09
C PRO A 4 -13.48 3.60 -0.17
N VAL A 5 -12.81 4.04 0.90
CA VAL A 5 -11.63 4.91 0.79
C VAL A 5 -10.48 4.17 0.11
N CYS A 6 -10.28 2.90 0.44
CA CYS A 6 -9.28 2.04 -0.20
C CYS A 6 -9.54 1.96 -1.71
N ILE A 7 -10.75 1.55 -2.11
CA ILE A 7 -11.14 1.41 -3.52
C ILE A 7 -10.92 2.73 -4.28
N LYS A 8 -11.32 3.87 -3.69
CA LYS A 8 -11.16 5.20 -4.30
C LYS A 8 -9.70 5.57 -4.56
N LYS A 9 -8.76 5.10 -3.73
CA LYS A 9 -7.34 5.45 -3.80
C LYS A 9 -6.46 4.42 -4.50
N MET A 10 -6.98 3.21 -4.79
CA MET A 10 -6.20 2.14 -5.41
C MET A 10 -5.58 2.53 -6.77
N GLY A 11 -6.25 3.37 -7.57
CA GLY A 11 -5.73 3.77 -8.88
C GLY A 11 -4.44 4.59 -8.79
N SER A 12 -4.39 5.60 -7.92
CA SER A 12 -3.16 6.38 -7.69
C SER A 12 -2.11 5.56 -6.94
N PHE A 13 -2.54 4.73 -5.98
CA PHE A 13 -1.64 3.83 -5.28
C PHE A 13 -0.96 2.81 -6.21
N HIS A 14 -1.67 2.33 -7.23
CA HIS A 14 -1.12 1.40 -8.21
C HIS A 14 0.04 2.03 -8.99
N ARG A 15 -0.16 3.24 -9.54
CA ARG A 15 0.91 3.99 -10.23
C ARG A 15 2.10 4.30 -9.33
N PHE A 16 1.83 4.69 -8.09
CA PHE A 16 2.89 4.91 -7.09
C PHE A 16 3.69 3.64 -6.84
N THR A 17 3.01 2.49 -6.72
CA THR A 17 3.66 1.20 -6.50
C THR A 17 4.59 0.86 -7.66
N GLU A 18 4.14 1.02 -8.91
CA GLU A 18 4.98 0.78 -10.09
C GLU A 18 6.26 1.62 -10.07
N LYS A 19 6.15 2.92 -9.75
CA LYS A 19 7.30 3.82 -9.62
C LYS A 19 8.22 3.43 -8.48
N PHE A 20 7.66 3.08 -7.32
CA PHE A 20 8.43 2.72 -6.14
C PHE A 20 9.19 1.39 -6.32
N GLU A 21 8.55 0.38 -6.90
CA GLU A 21 9.19 -0.90 -7.21
C GLU A 21 10.26 -0.75 -8.30
N ALA A 22 10.02 0.08 -9.32
CA ALA A 22 11.03 0.41 -10.33
C ALA A 22 12.26 1.12 -9.73
N ALA A 23 12.08 1.89 -8.65
CA ALA A 23 13.16 2.53 -7.91
C ALA A 23 13.87 1.57 -6.92
N GLY A 24 13.48 0.29 -6.86
CA GLY A 24 14.08 -0.71 -5.97
C GLY A 24 13.37 -0.91 -4.64
N GLY A 25 12.21 -0.25 -4.44
CA GLY A 25 11.32 -0.52 -3.31
C GLY A 25 10.56 -1.84 -3.46
N THR A 26 9.79 -2.20 -2.43
CA THR A 26 8.88 -3.36 -2.47
C THR A 26 7.58 -3.00 -1.79
N VAL A 27 6.43 -3.33 -2.40
CA VAL A 27 5.11 -3.09 -1.81
C VAL A 27 4.41 -4.40 -1.46
N LEU A 28 4.01 -4.53 -0.20
CA LEU A 28 3.19 -5.64 0.26
C LEU A 28 1.73 -5.19 0.37
N ASN A 29 0.90 -5.62 -0.59
CA ASN A 29 -0.53 -5.37 -0.61
C ASN A 29 -1.27 -6.40 0.24
N ILE A 30 -1.62 -6.04 1.48
CA ILE A 30 -2.25 -6.95 2.45
C ILE A 30 -3.74 -6.64 2.55
N SER A 31 -4.56 -7.57 2.10
CA SER A 31 -6.01 -7.49 2.13
C SER A 31 -6.56 -8.04 3.46
N GLN A 32 -7.54 -7.33 4.02
CA GLN A 32 -8.40 -7.82 5.13
C GLN A 32 -9.77 -8.31 4.62
N ASP A 33 -9.84 -8.80 3.38
CA ASP A 33 -11.03 -9.50 2.91
C ASP A 33 -11.18 -10.86 3.60
N LYS A 34 -12.40 -11.36 3.71
CA LYS A 34 -12.67 -12.66 4.37
C LYS A 34 -12.11 -13.87 3.61
N SER A 35 -11.75 -13.69 2.34
CA SER A 35 -11.15 -14.73 1.50
C SER A 35 -10.42 -14.12 0.30
N ILE A 36 -9.61 -14.93 -0.38
CA ILE A 36 -8.82 -14.50 -1.53
C ILE A 36 -9.67 -14.22 -2.80
N GLY A 37 -10.84 -14.86 -2.90
CA GLY A 37 -11.70 -14.80 -4.09
C GLY A 37 -12.11 -13.38 -4.49
N PRO A 38 -12.72 -12.59 -3.57
CA PRO A 38 -13.08 -11.19 -3.82
C PRO A 38 -11.89 -10.32 -4.23
N VAL A 39 -10.70 -10.58 -3.65
CA VAL A 39 -9.47 -9.84 -3.95
C VAL A 39 -9.00 -10.10 -5.37
N ARG A 40 -8.91 -11.37 -5.77
CA ARG A 40 -8.55 -11.75 -7.15
C ARG A 40 -9.55 -11.20 -8.16
N ALA A 41 -10.85 -11.29 -7.86
CA ALA A 41 -11.89 -10.72 -8.72
C ALA A 41 -11.79 -9.18 -8.82
N TYR A 42 -11.29 -8.50 -7.78
CA TYR A 42 -11.03 -7.07 -7.82
C TYR A 42 -9.83 -6.70 -8.66
N TYR A 43 -8.73 -7.42 -8.48
CA TYR A 43 -7.53 -7.15 -9.26
C TYR A 43 -7.78 -7.43 -10.75
N ALA A 44 -8.45 -8.53 -11.09
CA ALA A 44 -8.80 -8.87 -12.46
C ALA A 44 -9.66 -7.80 -13.15
N ARG A 45 -10.72 -7.30 -12.49
CA ARG A 45 -11.60 -6.26 -13.09
C ARG A 45 -10.94 -4.88 -13.17
N SER A 46 -9.94 -4.62 -12.33
CA SER A 46 -9.24 -3.33 -12.28
C SER A 46 -7.93 -3.30 -13.06
N GLY A 47 -7.47 -4.44 -13.59
CA GLY A 47 -6.19 -4.55 -14.28
C GLY A 47 -4.98 -4.46 -13.35
N PHE A 48 -5.15 -4.75 -12.05
CA PHE A 48 -4.04 -4.71 -11.10
C PHE A 48 -3.29 -6.04 -11.09
N HIS A 49 -1.95 -5.97 -11.09
CA HIS A 49 -1.06 -7.12 -11.20
C HIS A 49 -0.10 -7.23 -10.02
N PHE A 50 -0.64 -7.20 -8.79
CA PHE A 50 0.16 -7.30 -7.57
C PHE A 50 0.10 -8.70 -6.94
N PRO A 51 1.16 -9.12 -6.22
CA PRO A 51 1.05 -10.20 -5.26
C PRO A 51 -0.07 -9.91 -4.26
N VAL A 52 -0.91 -10.92 -4.02
CA VAL A 52 -2.01 -10.79 -3.06
C VAL A 52 -1.59 -11.43 -1.75
N TYR A 53 -1.48 -10.61 -0.72
CA TYR A 53 -1.36 -11.07 0.66
C TYR A 53 -2.71 -10.93 1.35
N LEU A 54 -3.04 -11.89 2.21
CA LEU A 54 -4.35 -11.96 2.87
C LEU A 54 -4.13 -12.11 4.38
N ASP A 55 -4.69 -11.18 5.14
CA ASP A 55 -4.86 -11.27 6.58
C ASP A 55 -6.35 -11.15 6.90
N THR A 56 -7.04 -12.29 6.94
CA THR A 56 -8.49 -12.35 7.20
C THR A 56 -8.86 -11.95 8.63
N THR A 57 -7.88 -11.90 9.54
CA THR A 57 -8.09 -11.63 10.98
C THR A 57 -7.89 -10.16 11.33
N GLY A 58 -7.05 -9.46 10.55
CA GLY A 58 -6.61 -8.10 10.84
C GLY A 58 -5.49 -8.02 11.89
N HIS A 59 -5.06 -9.16 12.45
CA HIS A 59 -4.06 -9.21 13.52
C HIS A 59 -2.72 -8.59 13.12
N LEU A 60 -2.34 -8.60 11.83
CA LEU A 60 -1.11 -7.97 11.41
C LEU A 60 -1.15 -6.46 11.65
N LEU A 61 -2.26 -5.82 11.29
CA LEU A 61 -2.41 -4.37 11.49
C LEU A 61 -2.41 -4.04 12.98
N ASP A 62 -3.09 -4.86 13.80
CA ASP A 62 -3.13 -4.70 15.25
C ASP A 62 -1.75 -4.88 15.88
N ALA A 63 -0.98 -5.89 15.45
CA ALA A 63 0.39 -6.13 15.92
C ALA A 63 1.35 -4.99 15.58
N LEU A 64 1.05 -4.22 14.53
CA LEU A 64 1.77 -3.01 14.13
C LEU A 64 1.20 -1.73 14.78
N ASN A 65 0.34 -1.86 15.80
CA ASN A 65 -0.37 -0.76 16.45
C ASN A 65 -1.10 0.15 15.43
N GLY A 66 -1.58 -0.45 14.35
CA GLY A 66 -2.33 0.19 13.29
C GLY A 66 -3.83 0.18 13.57
N THR A 67 -4.55 1.14 13.00
CA THR A 67 -6.00 1.25 13.18
C THR A 67 -6.63 1.84 11.92
N GLY A 68 -7.69 1.21 11.43
CA GLY A 68 -8.47 1.71 10.30
C GLY A 68 -7.81 1.44 8.94
N LEU A 69 -8.66 1.47 7.90
CA LEU A 69 -8.26 1.23 6.52
C LEU A 69 -8.52 2.47 5.63
N PRO A 70 -7.67 2.71 4.61
CA PRO A 70 -6.37 2.07 4.43
C PRO A 70 -5.36 2.59 5.47
N THR A 71 -4.37 1.75 5.80
CA THR A 71 -3.17 2.18 6.52
C THR A 71 -1.97 1.70 5.73
N THR A 72 -1.00 2.57 5.51
CA THR A 72 0.27 2.27 4.83
C THR A 72 1.41 2.56 5.78
N ILE A 73 2.32 1.60 5.93
CA ILE A 73 3.45 1.66 6.86
C ILE A 73 4.72 1.56 6.03
N PHE A 74 5.68 2.43 6.30
CA PHE A 74 6.98 2.47 5.64
C PHE A 74 8.01 1.80 6.55
N ILE A 75 8.65 0.75 6.05
CA ILE A 75 9.66 -0.03 6.78
C ILE A 75 10.98 0.08 6.02
N ASP A 76 12.04 0.57 6.68
CA ASP A 76 13.36 0.73 6.07
C ASP A 76 14.13 -0.60 5.93
N SER A 77 15.33 -0.54 5.35
CA SER A 77 16.19 -1.72 5.14
C SER A 77 16.72 -2.36 6.44
N SER A 78 16.61 -1.67 7.58
CA SER A 78 16.92 -2.21 8.89
C SER A 78 15.72 -2.90 9.56
N GLY A 79 14.56 -2.90 8.89
CA GLY A 79 13.32 -3.47 9.40
C GLY A 79 12.58 -2.56 10.37
N GLN A 80 12.93 -1.27 10.44
CA GLN A 80 12.31 -0.30 11.34
C GLN A 80 11.18 0.45 10.65
N GLU A 81 10.09 0.70 11.38
CA GLU A 81 9.07 1.63 10.92
C GLU A 81 9.60 3.06 10.94
N VAL A 82 9.67 3.67 9.77
CA VAL A 82 10.14 5.04 9.57
C VAL A 82 9.01 6.03 9.31
N GLY A 83 7.80 5.53 9.05
CA GLY A 83 6.60 6.36 8.96
C GLY A 83 5.34 5.56 8.68
N ARG A 84 4.20 6.23 8.80
CA ARG A 84 2.89 5.68 8.43
C ARG A 84 1.93 6.74 7.91
N ILE A 85 0.98 6.30 7.10
CA ILE A 85 -0.14 7.09 6.57
C ILE A 85 -1.43 6.35 6.90
N ARG A 86 -2.42 7.08 7.41
CA ARG A 86 -3.76 6.55 7.70
C ARG A 86 -4.78 7.25 6.79
N GLY A 87 -5.73 6.49 6.27
CA GLY A 87 -6.84 7.02 5.48
C GLY A 87 -6.47 7.36 4.04
N GLY A 88 -7.33 8.17 3.40
CA GLY A 88 -7.26 8.43 1.96
C GLY A 88 -6.17 9.43 1.59
N PHE A 89 -4.95 8.94 1.39
CA PHE A 89 -3.82 9.73 0.89
C PHE A 89 -3.85 9.85 -0.64
N ASP A 90 -3.25 10.90 -1.18
CA ASP A 90 -3.10 11.07 -2.62
C ASP A 90 -1.71 10.64 -3.06
N TRP A 91 -1.63 9.46 -3.67
CA TRP A 91 -0.36 8.84 -4.06
C TRP A 91 0.25 9.42 -5.35
N ASP A 92 -0.49 10.25 -6.08
CA ASP A 92 0.04 11.00 -7.22
C ASP A 92 0.67 12.35 -6.79
N SER A 93 0.59 12.70 -5.51
CA SER A 93 1.01 14.01 -5.03
C SER A 93 2.53 14.11 -4.87
N PRO A 94 3.12 15.33 -4.95
CA PRO A 94 4.54 15.54 -4.70
C PRO A 94 4.97 15.07 -3.30
N GLU A 95 4.07 15.13 -2.32
CA GLU A 95 4.31 14.64 -0.96
C GLU A 95 4.59 13.14 -0.93
N ALA A 96 3.95 12.34 -1.80
CA ALA A 96 4.21 10.89 -1.89
C ALA A 96 5.69 10.62 -2.23
N THR A 97 6.21 11.32 -3.24
CA THR A 97 7.61 11.23 -3.66
C THR A 97 8.55 11.76 -2.58
N ALA A 98 8.19 12.86 -1.91
CA ALA A 98 8.99 13.42 -0.82
C ALA A 98 9.13 12.45 0.36
N LEU A 99 8.07 11.70 0.71
CA LEU A 99 8.15 10.68 1.75
C LEU A 99 9.07 9.53 1.35
N VAL A 100 9.04 9.11 0.09
CA VAL A 100 9.94 8.06 -0.41
C VAL A 100 11.40 8.50 -0.35
N GLN A 101 11.69 9.72 -0.80
CA GLN A 101 13.04 10.28 -0.70
C GLN A 101 13.49 10.40 0.76
N LYS A 102 12.60 10.85 1.65
CA LYS A 102 12.89 11.02 3.08
C LYS A 102 13.19 9.70 3.78
N TYR A 103 12.38 8.68 3.53
CA TYR A 103 12.42 7.42 4.28
C TYR A 103 13.31 6.34 3.67
N PHE A 104 13.46 6.34 2.34
CA PHE A 104 14.21 5.31 1.62
C PHE A 104 15.41 5.86 0.87
N GLY A 105 15.55 7.19 0.76
CA GLY A 105 16.60 7.80 -0.06
C GLY A 105 16.42 7.59 -1.56
N LEU A 106 15.25 7.07 -1.98
CA LEU A 106 14.95 6.74 -3.37
C LEU A 106 14.33 7.93 -4.11
N THR A 107 14.73 8.10 -5.36
CA THR A 107 14.14 9.08 -6.27
C THR A 107 13.12 8.39 -7.16
N LEU A 108 11.85 8.81 -7.07
CA LEU A 108 10.82 8.35 -8.01
C LEU A 108 10.88 9.19 -9.28
N THR A 109 11.17 8.56 -10.41
CA THR A 109 11.06 9.21 -11.73
C THR A 109 9.61 9.23 -12.20
N ASN A 110 9.27 10.23 -13.02
CA ASN A 110 7.92 10.41 -13.53
C ASN A 110 7.55 9.44 -14.65
#